data_AF-A0AAW0DPY2-F1
#
_entry.id   AF-A0AAW0DPY2-F1
#
_cell.length_a   1.000
_cell.length_b   1.000
_cell.length_c   1.000
_cell.angle_alpha   90.00
_cell.angle_beta   90.00
_cell.angle_gamma   90.00
#
_symmetry.space_group_name_H-M   'P 1'
#
loop_
_entity.id
_entity.type
_entity.pdbx_description
1 polymer ?
#
loop_
_entity_poly.entity_id
_entity_poly.type
_entity_poly.pdbx_seq_one_letter_code
_entity_poly.pdbx_strand_id
1 'polypeptide(L)'
;MHILRQSAEDGVLPLSNPITLTTGESINNLPIPKGLRIVASVAAYNRLIKASTPDAEIRFNELLTRNQQIFGENPHEFDPERWLAPSRVKTDAPLGVYANLRRSLGVSALALGGDLREYLDIVWPEAIADDFNRVLEMQAFLTELIDNFEFSLAPDSHKIRRESCLLMQPTIEGELEKGCQLPLRVSIASRDD
;
A
#
# COMPACT_ATOMS: atom_id res chain seq x y z
N MET A 1 5.43 4.78 -4.86
CA MET A 1 4.70 4.35 -6.08
C MET A 1 3.48 5.21 -6.31
N HIS A 2 3.39 5.83 -7.49
CA HIS A 2 2.21 6.54 -7.95
C HIS A 2 1.68 5.88 -9.22
N ILE A 3 0.37 5.75 -9.34
CA ILE A 3 -0.30 5.35 -10.58
C ILE A 3 -0.66 6.65 -11.31
N LEU A 4 -0.18 6.77 -12.53
CA LEU A 4 -0.41 7.94 -13.38
C LEU A 4 -1.46 7.60 -14.43
N ARG A 5 -2.45 8.48 -14.58
CA ARG A 5 -3.49 8.38 -15.61
C ARG A 5 -3.72 9.74 -16.25
N GLN A 6 -4.23 9.75 -17.48
CA GLN A 6 -4.67 10.96 -18.15
C GLN A 6 -6.05 10.73 -18.75
N SER A 7 -6.98 11.66 -18.55
CA SER A 7 -8.32 11.55 -19.12
C SER A 7 -8.29 11.65 -20.65
N ALA A 8 -8.90 10.69 -21.34
CA ALA A 8 -8.98 10.69 -22.81
C ALA A 8 -10.10 11.62 -23.34
N GLU A 9 -11.11 11.85 -22.51
CA GLU A 9 -12.29 12.67 -22.78
C GLU A 9 -12.79 13.37 -21.51
N ASP A 10 -13.78 14.23 -21.65
CA ASP A 10 -14.42 14.85 -20.50
C ASP A 10 -15.28 13.81 -19.77
N GLY A 11 -15.10 13.74 -18.46
CA GLY A 11 -15.80 12.78 -17.61
C GLY A 11 -16.16 13.35 -16.26
N VAL A 12 -16.82 12.54 -15.45
CA VAL A 12 -17.20 12.87 -14.08
C VAL A 12 -16.77 11.72 -13.18
N LEU A 13 -15.98 12.02 -12.16
CA LEU A 13 -15.57 11.06 -11.14
C LEU A 13 -16.57 11.12 -9.97
N PRO A 14 -17.37 10.07 -9.75
CA PRO A 14 -18.21 9.98 -8.56
C PRO A 14 -17.33 9.77 -7.33
N LEU A 15 -17.60 10.55 -6.28
CA LEU A 15 -16.89 10.47 -5.02
C LEU A 15 -17.66 9.54 -4.07
N SER A 16 -16.95 8.63 -3.40
CA SER A 16 -17.55 7.76 -2.38
C SER A 16 -18.02 8.53 -1.15
N ASN A 17 -17.36 9.64 -0.84
CA ASN A 17 -17.74 10.59 0.20
C ASN A 17 -17.63 12.01 -0.37
N PRO A 18 -18.57 12.91 -0.04
CA PRO A 18 -18.50 14.30 -0.47
C PRO A 18 -17.17 14.97 -0.09
N ILE A 19 -16.75 15.96 -0.87
CA ILE A 19 -15.64 16.85 -0.53
C ILE A 19 -16.13 18.30 -0.48
N THR A 20 -15.58 19.08 0.44
CA THR A 20 -15.87 20.50 0.58
C THR A 20 -14.86 21.29 -0.22
N LEU A 21 -15.35 22.13 -1.14
CA LEU A 21 -14.53 23.05 -1.92
C LEU A 21 -14.08 24.23 -1.06
N THR A 22 -13.09 24.99 -1.53
CA THR A 22 -12.66 26.24 -0.89
C THR A 22 -13.78 27.30 -0.83
N THR A 23 -14.80 27.15 -1.66
CA THR A 23 -16.02 27.97 -1.67
C THR A 23 -16.99 27.59 -0.55
N GLY A 24 -16.74 26.50 0.19
CA GLY A 24 -17.64 25.94 1.20
C GLY A 24 -18.73 25.02 0.64
N GLU A 25 -18.82 24.88 -0.69
CA GLU A 25 -19.77 23.98 -1.34
C GLU A 25 -19.32 22.51 -1.20
N SER A 26 -20.27 21.62 -0.88
CA SER A 26 -20.03 20.18 -0.81
C SER A 26 -20.43 19.51 -2.13
N ILE A 27 -19.50 18.78 -2.74
CA ILE A 27 -19.72 18.09 -4.02
C ILE A 27 -19.52 16.58 -3.88
N ASN A 28 -20.32 15.82 -4.65
CA ASN A 28 -20.22 14.36 -4.76
C ASN A 28 -19.68 13.90 -6.11
N ASN A 29 -19.56 14.80 -7.07
CA ASN A 29 -19.17 14.52 -8.44
C ASN A 29 -18.08 15.50 -8.82
N LEU A 30 -16.91 15.00 -9.20
CA LEU A 30 -15.78 15.82 -9.60
C LEU A 30 -15.65 15.79 -11.13
N PRO A 31 -15.85 16.92 -11.84
CA PRO A 31 -15.60 17.00 -13.27
C PRO A 31 -14.11 16.77 -13.59
N ILE A 32 -13.85 15.92 -14.57
CA ILE A 32 -12.51 15.55 -15.05
C ILE A 32 -12.42 15.91 -16.54
N PRO A 33 -11.84 17.06 -16.91
CA PRO A 33 -11.69 17.42 -18.31
C PRO A 33 -10.67 16.52 -19.02
N LYS A 34 -10.84 16.40 -20.34
CA LYS A 34 -9.89 15.75 -21.24
C LYS A 34 -8.48 16.29 -21.04
N GLY A 35 -7.51 15.39 -20.94
CA GLY A 35 -6.11 15.73 -20.72
C GLY A 35 -5.72 15.94 -19.26
N LEU A 36 -6.67 15.96 -18.30
CA LEU A 36 -6.32 16.05 -16.89
C LEU A 36 -5.49 14.83 -16.45
N ARG A 37 -4.34 15.09 -15.82
CA ARG A 37 -3.48 14.06 -15.25
C ARG A 37 -3.90 13.76 -13.82
N ILE A 38 -4.12 12.48 -13.53
CA ILE A 38 -4.51 11.97 -12.22
C ILE A 38 -3.34 11.19 -11.65
N VAL A 39 -2.97 11.51 -10.42
CA VAL A 39 -1.90 10.84 -9.67
C VAL A 39 -2.52 10.13 -8.47
N ALA A 40 -2.66 8.81 -8.56
CA ALA A 40 -3.11 7.99 -7.45
C ALA A 40 -1.91 7.53 -6.62
N SER A 41 -1.79 8.05 -5.40
CA SER A 41 -0.75 7.67 -4.46
C SER A 41 -1.14 6.39 -3.71
N VAL A 42 -0.56 5.27 -4.13
CA VAL A 42 -0.71 3.98 -3.44
C VAL A 42 -0.23 4.07 -2.00
N ALA A 43 0.90 4.76 -1.79
CA ALA A 43 1.48 4.92 -0.47
C ALA A 43 0.54 5.69 0.46
N ALA A 44 -0.04 6.80 0.00
CA ALA A 44 -0.98 7.59 0.81
C ALA A 44 -2.30 6.86 1.08
N TYR A 45 -2.75 6.04 0.13
CA TYR A 45 -3.94 5.21 0.31
C TYR A 45 -3.74 4.15 1.39
N ASN A 46 -2.64 3.39 1.32
CA ASN A 46 -2.34 2.32 2.27
C ASN A 46 -1.75 2.81 3.61
N ARG A 47 -1.14 4.01 3.62
CA ARG A 47 -0.40 4.55 4.75
C ARG A 47 -0.68 6.03 4.83
N LEU A 48 -1.31 6.42 5.92
CA LEU A 48 -1.52 7.83 6.18
C LEU A 48 -0.31 8.39 6.94
N ILE A 49 0.50 9.24 6.29
CA ILE A 49 1.70 9.84 6.92
C ILE A 49 1.35 11.22 7.48
N LYS A 50 1.56 11.41 8.79
CA LYS A 50 1.28 12.68 9.50
C LYS A 50 2.00 13.83 8.82
N ALA A 51 1.20 14.78 8.33
CA ALA A 51 1.75 15.94 7.65
C ALA A 51 2.40 16.89 8.66
N SER A 52 3.51 17.51 8.25
CA SER A 52 4.37 18.30 9.13
C SER A 52 4.08 19.80 9.11
N THR A 53 3.06 20.24 8.34
CA THR A 53 2.68 21.65 8.22
C THR A 53 1.22 21.86 8.63
N PRO A 54 0.86 23.03 9.19
CA PRO A 54 -0.50 23.28 9.71
C PRO A 54 -1.61 23.12 8.66
N ASP A 55 -1.40 23.61 7.44
CA ASP A 55 -2.37 23.46 6.33
C ASP A 55 -2.52 22.01 5.86
N ALA A 56 -1.44 21.25 5.96
CA ALA A 56 -1.46 19.83 5.63
C ALA A 56 -2.03 18.99 6.78
N GLU A 57 -2.02 19.47 8.02
CA GLU A 57 -2.59 18.79 9.20
C GLU A 57 -4.13 18.73 9.13
N ILE A 58 -4.79 19.79 8.63
CA ILE A 58 -6.23 19.79 8.37
C ILE A 58 -6.59 18.72 7.33
N ARG A 59 -5.92 18.74 6.17
CA ARG A 59 -6.13 17.74 5.11
C ARG A 59 -5.74 16.33 5.54
N PHE A 60 -4.75 16.21 6.42
CA PHE A 60 -4.31 14.95 6.99
C PHE A 60 -5.39 14.35 7.91
N ASN A 61 -6.04 15.15 8.75
CA ASN A 61 -7.08 14.68 9.66
C ASN A 61 -8.33 14.16 8.89
N GLU A 62 -8.69 14.83 7.79
CA GLU A 62 -9.78 14.35 6.93
C GLU A 62 -9.43 13.03 6.23
N LEU A 63 -8.21 12.92 5.70
CA LEU A 63 -7.74 11.68 5.09
C LEU A 63 -7.58 10.55 6.13
N LEU A 64 -7.18 10.87 7.37
CA LEU A 64 -7.08 9.92 8.49
C LEU A 64 -8.41 9.30 8.81
N THR A 65 -9.44 10.12 8.88
CA THR A 65 -10.81 9.67 9.15
C THR A 65 -11.26 8.66 8.08
N ARG A 66 -10.92 8.90 6.80
CA ARG A 66 -11.26 8.00 5.69
C ARG A 66 -10.48 6.69 5.74
N ASN A 67 -9.18 6.73 6.01
CA ASN A 67 -8.40 5.50 6.12
C ASN A 67 -8.77 4.67 7.35
N GLN A 68 -9.17 5.30 8.46
CA GLN A 68 -9.70 4.61 9.63
C GLN A 68 -11.01 3.89 9.33
N GLN A 69 -11.87 4.45 8.46
CA GLN A 69 -13.08 3.75 8.03
C GLN A 69 -12.77 2.45 7.29
N ILE A 70 -11.64 2.36 6.59
CA ILE A 70 -11.25 1.20 5.79
C ILE A 70 -10.44 0.23 6.64
N PHE A 71 -9.34 0.69 7.23
CA PHE A 71 -8.34 -0.12 7.92
C PHE A 71 -8.53 -0.18 9.45
N GLY A 72 -9.50 0.53 10.02
CA GLY A 72 -9.71 0.61 11.47
C GLY A 72 -8.78 1.60 12.17
N GLU A 73 -8.77 1.54 13.51
CA GLU A 73 -8.00 2.47 14.36
C GLU A 73 -6.49 2.37 14.11
N ASN A 74 -5.77 3.49 14.09
CA ASN A 74 -4.33 3.56 13.84
C ASN A 74 -3.85 2.87 12.54
N PRO A 75 -4.34 3.29 11.36
CA PRO A 75 -3.97 2.67 10.08
C PRO A 75 -2.50 2.87 9.67
N HIS A 76 -1.76 3.68 10.42
CA HIS A 76 -0.34 3.98 10.20
C HIS A 76 0.59 3.09 11.03
N GLU A 77 0.06 2.31 11.97
CA GLU A 77 0.80 1.38 12.81
C GLU A 77 0.83 -0.02 12.20
N PHE A 78 1.93 -0.75 12.41
CA PHE A 78 2.01 -2.16 12.05
C PHE A 78 1.32 -2.98 13.13
N ASP A 79 0.10 -3.43 12.84
CA ASP A 79 -0.74 -4.21 13.73
C ASP A 79 -1.32 -5.42 12.95
N PRO A 80 -0.71 -6.61 13.08
CA PRO A 80 -1.20 -7.83 12.44
C PRO A 80 -2.57 -8.28 12.96
N GLU A 81 -2.82 -8.11 14.28
CA GLU A 81 -4.04 -8.56 14.97
C GLU A 81 -5.31 -7.88 14.46
N ARG A 82 -5.15 -6.70 13.85
CA ARG A 82 -6.21 -5.98 13.14
C ARG A 82 -6.98 -6.86 12.16
N TRP A 83 -6.32 -7.79 11.49
CA TRP A 83 -6.93 -8.66 10.49
C TRP A 83 -7.51 -9.95 11.07
N LEU A 84 -7.16 -10.29 12.31
CA LEU A 84 -7.61 -11.49 13.00
C LEU A 84 -8.87 -11.23 13.83
N ALA A 85 -8.98 -10.04 14.41
CA ALA A 85 -10.14 -9.66 15.19
C ALA A 85 -11.33 -9.25 14.29
N PRO A 86 -12.54 -9.78 14.54
CA PRO A 86 -13.74 -9.30 13.85
C PRO A 86 -13.94 -7.80 14.10
N SER A 87 -14.60 -7.12 13.16
CA SER A 87 -14.97 -5.68 13.20
C SER A 87 -13.86 -4.64 13.29
N ARG A 88 -12.58 -5.01 13.41
CA ARG A 88 -11.45 -4.04 13.38
C ARG A 88 -11.17 -3.48 11.99
N VAL A 89 -11.63 -4.16 10.94
CA VAL A 89 -11.50 -3.72 9.54
C VAL A 89 -12.83 -3.91 8.84
N LYS A 90 -13.13 -3.02 7.90
CA LYS A 90 -14.27 -3.17 6.99
C LYS A 90 -14.02 -4.28 5.98
N THR A 91 -14.91 -5.27 5.95
CA THR A 91 -14.85 -6.43 5.03
C THR A 91 -15.68 -6.23 3.76
N ASP A 92 -16.45 -5.14 3.67
CA ASP A 92 -17.26 -4.75 2.51
C ASP A 92 -16.43 -4.09 1.40
N ALA A 93 -15.24 -3.58 1.73
CA ALA A 93 -14.26 -3.15 0.75
C ALA A 93 -13.55 -4.38 0.14
N PRO A 94 -13.23 -4.39 -1.17
CA PRO A 94 -12.42 -5.45 -1.80
C PRO A 94 -10.94 -5.32 -1.42
N LEU A 95 -10.67 -5.19 -0.12
CA LEU A 95 -9.37 -4.99 0.52
C LEU A 95 -9.23 -6.04 1.63
N GLY A 96 -8.00 -6.44 1.89
CA GLY A 96 -7.71 -7.55 2.79
C GLY A 96 -6.21 -7.88 2.80
N VAL A 97 -5.81 -8.76 3.72
CA VAL A 97 -4.43 -9.24 3.87
C VAL A 97 -3.84 -9.67 2.52
N TYR A 98 -4.64 -10.39 1.72
CA TYR A 98 -4.26 -10.88 0.40
C TYR A 98 -4.87 -10.10 -0.77
N ALA A 99 -5.89 -9.26 -0.56
CA ALA A 99 -6.54 -8.54 -1.65
C ALA A 99 -5.64 -7.49 -2.32
N ASN A 100 -4.63 -6.99 -1.58
CA ASN A 100 -3.62 -6.07 -2.08
C ASN A 100 -2.44 -6.76 -2.80
N LEU A 101 -2.32 -8.09 -2.70
CA LEU A 101 -1.29 -8.88 -3.38
C LEU A 101 -1.58 -9.08 -4.87
N ARG A 102 -2.82 -8.82 -5.32
CA ARG A 102 -3.20 -8.74 -6.73
C ARG A 102 -2.54 -7.53 -7.41
N ARG A 103 -1.21 -7.56 -7.51
CA ARG A 103 -0.39 -6.42 -7.91
C ARG A 103 0.48 -6.72 -9.13
N SER A 104 0.74 -7.99 -9.43
CA SER A 104 1.59 -8.35 -10.56
C SER A 104 0.87 -8.15 -11.91
N LEU A 105 -0.42 -8.51 -12.03
CA LEU A 105 -1.18 -8.32 -13.29
C LEU A 105 -2.24 -7.21 -13.26
N GLY A 106 -2.82 -6.91 -12.10
CA GLY A 106 -3.86 -5.87 -11.98
C GLY A 106 -3.33 -4.43 -12.16
N VAL A 107 -2.06 -4.18 -11.79
CA VAL A 107 -1.43 -2.86 -11.98
C VAL A 107 -1.13 -2.62 -13.46
N SER A 108 -0.84 -3.66 -14.24
CA SER A 108 -0.67 -3.60 -15.69
C SER A 108 -2.01 -3.34 -16.38
N ALA A 109 -3.07 -4.07 -16.04
CA ALA A 109 -4.40 -3.85 -16.60
C ALA A 109 -4.98 -2.46 -16.26
N LEU A 110 -4.78 -2.01 -15.01
CA LEU A 110 -5.09 -0.63 -14.65
C LEU A 110 -4.20 0.34 -15.45
N ALA A 111 -2.87 0.24 -15.41
CA ALA A 111 -1.98 1.18 -16.11
C ALA A 111 -2.22 1.28 -17.63
N LEU A 112 -2.70 0.22 -18.27
CA LEU A 112 -2.95 0.16 -19.71
C LEU A 112 -4.36 0.59 -20.12
N GLY A 113 -5.24 0.94 -19.19
CA GLY A 113 -6.56 1.49 -19.50
C GLY A 113 -7.54 0.51 -20.14
N GLY A 114 -7.27 -0.80 -20.09
CA GLY A 114 -8.19 -1.83 -20.55
C GLY A 114 -9.29 -2.10 -19.53
N ASP A 115 -10.46 -2.57 -20.00
CA ASP A 115 -11.49 -3.12 -19.11
C ASP A 115 -10.87 -4.30 -18.35
N LEU A 116 -10.95 -4.24 -17.01
CA LEU A 116 -10.47 -5.31 -16.15
C LEU A 116 -11.10 -6.64 -16.57
N ARG A 117 -12.35 -6.67 -17.03
CA ARG A 117 -13.01 -7.93 -17.41
C ARG A 117 -12.36 -8.62 -18.62
N GLU A 118 -12.06 -7.90 -19.69
CA GLU A 118 -11.47 -8.51 -20.91
C GLU A 118 -10.04 -9.04 -20.69
N TYR A 119 -9.24 -8.38 -19.84
CA TYR A 119 -7.87 -8.82 -19.56
C TYR A 119 -7.82 -9.97 -18.54
N LEU A 120 -8.80 -10.01 -17.64
CA LEU A 120 -8.91 -11.05 -16.62
C LEU A 120 -9.27 -12.41 -17.22
N ASP A 121 -10.11 -12.47 -18.27
CA ASP A 121 -10.51 -13.74 -18.90
C ASP A 121 -9.39 -14.45 -19.69
N ILE A 122 -8.36 -13.73 -20.14
CA ILE A 122 -7.28 -14.27 -20.99
C ILE A 122 -6.14 -14.89 -20.18
N VAL A 123 -5.92 -14.45 -18.94
CA VAL A 123 -4.75 -14.82 -18.11
C VAL A 123 -5.15 -15.48 -16.78
N TRP A 124 -6.44 -15.76 -16.60
CA TRP A 124 -7.06 -16.07 -15.31
C TRP A 124 -6.46 -17.28 -14.56
N PRO A 125 -6.24 -18.45 -15.19
CA PRO A 125 -5.85 -19.64 -14.42
C PRO A 125 -4.40 -19.55 -13.94
N GLU A 126 -3.47 -19.16 -14.81
CA GLU A 126 -2.04 -19.15 -14.46
C GLU A 126 -1.69 -17.98 -13.54
N ALA A 127 -2.26 -16.79 -13.75
CA ALA A 127 -1.98 -15.61 -12.91
C ALA A 127 -2.49 -15.74 -11.47
N ILE A 128 -3.65 -16.38 -11.27
CA ILE A 128 -4.20 -16.62 -9.93
C ILE A 128 -3.39 -17.68 -9.20
N ALA A 129 -2.95 -18.73 -9.92
CA ALA A 129 -2.05 -19.72 -9.37
C ALA A 129 -0.70 -19.09 -8.97
N ASP A 130 -0.15 -18.19 -9.79
CA ASP A 130 1.10 -17.50 -9.50
C ASP A 130 1.03 -16.59 -8.26
N ASP A 131 -0.02 -15.80 -8.10
CA ASP A 131 -0.19 -14.94 -6.91
C ASP A 131 -0.38 -15.77 -5.63
N PHE A 132 -1.10 -16.91 -5.69
CA PHE A 132 -1.26 -17.82 -4.55
C PHE A 132 0.06 -18.53 -4.20
N ASN A 133 0.80 -19.01 -5.22
CA ASN A 133 2.10 -19.62 -5.05
C ASN A 133 3.11 -18.66 -4.40
N ARG A 134 3.07 -17.36 -4.74
CA ARG A 134 3.92 -16.32 -4.11
C ARG A 134 3.65 -16.17 -2.61
N VAL A 135 2.39 -16.21 -2.19
CA VAL A 135 2.03 -16.13 -0.77
C VAL A 135 2.54 -17.35 -0.03
N LEU A 136 2.31 -18.54 -0.58
CA LEU A 136 2.78 -19.79 0.01
C LEU A 136 4.30 -19.84 0.07
N GLU A 137 4.99 -19.39 -0.98
CA GLU A 137 6.45 -19.30 -1.04
C GLU A 137 6.98 -18.38 0.07
N MET A 138 6.42 -17.17 0.20
CA MET A 138 6.80 -16.24 1.27
C MET A 138 6.52 -16.81 2.66
N GLN A 139 5.39 -17.49 2.86
CA GLN A 139 5.05 -18.12 4.13
C GLN A 139 6.01 -19.27 4.46
N ALA A 140 6.30 -20.15 3.49
CA ALA A 140 7.22 -21.26 3.67
C ALA A 140 8.62 -20.79 4.04
N PHE A 141 9.16 -19.79 3.30
CA PHE A 141 10.45 -19.21 3.63
C PHE A 141 10.43 -18.51 4.99
N LEU A 142 9.40 -17.72 5.28
CA LEU A 142 9.33 -16.99 6.55
C LEU A 142 9.29 -17.96 7.73
N THR A 143 8.47 -19.01 7.67
CA THR A 143 8.38 -20.03 8.73
C THR A 143 9.71 -20.71 8.96
N GLU A 144 10.41 -21.15 7.90
CA GLU A 144 11.71 -21.80 8.04
C GLU A 144 12.77 -20.83 8.62
N LEU A 145 12.74 -19.56 8.21
CA LEU A 145 13.68 -18.55 8.69
C LEU A 145 13.47 -18.22 10.17
N ILE A 146 12.23 -18.01 10.62
CA ILE A 146 11.95 -17.65 12.02
C ILE A 146 12.07 -18.84 12.98
N ASP A 147 11.89 -20.07 12.50
CA ASP A 147 12.04 -21.29 13.32
C ASP A 147 13.51 -21.61 13.59
N ASN A 148 14.40 -21.35 12.62
CA ASN A 148 15.82 -21.68 12.75
C ASN A 148 16.71 -20.50 13.11
N PHE A 149 16.29 -19.26 12.86
CA PHE A 149 17.13 -18.08 13.04
C PHE A 149 16.45 -16.96 13.83
N GLU A 150 17.26 -16.29 14.64
CA GLU A 150 16.93 -15.03 15.28
C GLU A 150 17.52 -13.86 14.50
N PHE A 151 16.68 -12.85 14.25
CA PHE A 151 17.06 -11.63 13.53
C PHE A 151 17.09 -10.45 14.49
N SER A 152 18.19 -9.70 14.49
CA SER A 152 18.32 -8.43 15.21
C SER A 152 18.96 -7.38 14.32
N LEU A 153 18.78 -6.09 14.66
CA LEU A 153 19.45 -5.01 13.94
C LEU A 153 20.95 -5.10 14.16
N ALA A 154 21.73 -5.07 13.08
CA ALA A 154 23.19 -4.99 13.20
C ALA A 154 23.61 -3.62 13.78
N PRO A 155 24.80 -3.48 14.39
CA PRO A 155 25.28 -2.19 14.90
C PRO A 155 25.29 -1.07 13.85
N ASP A 156 25.54 -1.44 12.60
CA ASP A 156 25.58 -0.51 11.47
C ASP A 156 24.18 -0.08 10.99
N SER A 157 23.11 -0.62 11.57
CA SER A 157 21.70 -0.28 11.24
C SER A 157 21.25 1.04 11.87
N HIS A 158 22.10 2.06 11.77
CA HIS A 158 21.82 3.38 12.30
C HIS A 158 20.88 4.13 11.37
N LYS A 159 19.87 4.81 11.95
CA LYS A 159 18.96 5.72 11.23
C LYS A 159 18.39 5.12 9.93
N ILE A 160 17.76 3.95 10.02
CA ILE A 160 17.04 3.36 8.89
C ILE A 160 15.92 4.32 8.45
N ARG A 161 15.98 4.75 7.20
CA ARG A 161 14.94 5.55 6.56
C ARG A 161 14.22 4.72 5.50
N ARG A 162 13.02 5.18 5.15
CA ARG A 162 12.26 4.63 4.03
C ARG A 162 12.54 5.49 2.81
N GLU A 163 13.12 4.90 1.77
CA GLU A 163 13.43 5.60 0.52
C GLU A 163 12.45 5.20 -0.58
N SER A 164 12.00 6.18 -1.37
CA SER A 164 11.05 5.92 -2.47
C SER A 164 11.81 5.60 -3.75
N CYS A 165 12.07 4.32 -3.98
CA CYS A 165 12.76 3.78 -5.16
C CYS A 165 11.82 2.87 -5.96
N LEU A 166 10.80 3.45 -6.60
CA LEU A 166 9.64 2.77 -7.21
C LEU A 166 8.73 2.07 -6.17
N LEU A 167 9.32 1.21 -5.35
CA LEU A 167 8.78 0.65 -4.11
C LEU A 167 9.37 1.38 -2.89
N MET A 168 8.77 1.20 -1.72
CA MET A 168 9.36 1.70 -0.48
C MET A 168 10.37 0.66 0.01
N GLN A 169 11.66 1.00 -0.01
CA GLN A 169 12.72 0.13 0.49
C GLN A 169 13.46 0.79 1.66
N PRO A 170 14.03 -0.01 2.57
CA PRO A 170 14.88 0.51 3.64
C PRO A 170 16.22 0.99 3.08
N THR A 171 16.74 2.08 3.64
CA THR A 171 18.06 2.61 3.32
C THR A 171 18.65 3.29 4.56
N ILE A 172 19.97 3.31 4.69
CA ILE A 172 20.66 3.95 5.81
C ILE A 172 20.83 5.44 5.54
N GLU A 173 20.62 6.27 6.56
CA GLU A 173 20.87 7.70 6.45
C GLU A 173 22.35 7.99 6.20
N GLY A 174 22.68 8.73 5.14
CA GLY A 174 24.07 9.04 4.76
C GLY A 174 24.76 8.03 3.85
N GLU A 175 24.15 6.87 3.55
CA GLU A 175 24.75 5.83 2.68
C GLU A 175 23.92 5.55 1.42
N LEU A 176 23.41 6.60 0.77
CA LEU A 176 22.54 6.46 -0.40
C LEU A 176 23.27 5.81 -1.58
N GLU A 177 24.57 6.05 -1.71
CA GLU A 177 25.43 5.48 -2.74
C GLU A 177 25.58 3.95 -2.64
N LYS A 178 25.37 3.37 -1.45
CA LYS A 178 25.36 1.91 -1.27
C LYS A 178 24.02 1.27 -1.66
N GLY A 179 23.03 2.08 -2.00
CA GLY A 179 21.70 1.62 -2.39
C GLY A 179 20.84 1.14 -1.23
N CYS A 180 19.82 0.36 -1.54
CA CYS A 180 18.85 -0.12 -0.55
C CYS A 180 19.43 -1.24 0.30
N GLN A 181 19.37 -1.08 1.62
CA GLN A 181 19.99 -1.98 2.57
C GLN A 181 19.26 -1.96 3.92
N LEU A 182 19.22 -3.12 4.56
CA LEU A 182 18.79 -3.32 5.93
C LEU A 182 19.76 -4.31 6.57
N PRO A 183 20.84 -3.85 7.22
CA PRO A 183 21.79 -4.74 7.87
C PRO A 183 21.10 -5.49 9.02
N LEU A 184 21.24 -6.81 9.04
CA LEU A 184 20.69 -7.66 10.09
C LEU A 184 21.81 -8.54 10.65
N ARG A 185 21.79 -8.73 11.96
CA ARG A 185 22.51 -9.81 12.62
C ARG A 185 21.59 -11.02 12.65
N VAL A 186 22.12 -12.15 12.18
CA VAL A 186 21.43 -13.44 12.15
C VAL A 186 22.17 -14.39 13.07
N SER A 187 21.46 -15.01 14.00
CA SER A 187 21.96 -16.08 14.88
C SER A 187 21.04 -17.30 14.79
N ILE A 188 21.54 -18.47 15.20
CA ILE A 188 20.69 -19.67 15.32
C ILE A 188 19.72 -19.44 16.47
N ALA A 189 18.43 -19.71 16.25
CA ALA A 189 17.41 -19.61 17.28
C ALA A 189 17.66 -20.64 18.40
N SER A 190 17.42 -20.26 19.65
CA SER A 190 17.42 -21.22 20.75
C SER A 190 16.28 -22.21 20.56
N ARG A 191 16.58 -23.51 20.58
CA ARG A 191 15.55 -24.56 20.60
C ARG A 191 15.23 -24.87 22.06
N ASP A 192 13.94 -24.92 22.38
CA ASP A 192 13.50 -25.53 23.63
C ASP A 192 13.84 -27.03 23.55
N ASP A 193 14.67 -27.52 24.48
CA ASP A 193 15.03 -28.94 24.62
C ASP A 193 13.83 -29.78 25.10
#